data_AF-A0A7D9IJY2-F1
#
_entry.id   AF-A0A7D9IJY2-F1
#
_cell.length_a   1.000
_cell.length_b   1.000
_cell.length_c   1.000
_cell.angle_alpha   90.00
_cell.angle_beta   90.00
_cell.angle_gamma   90.00
#
_symmetry.space_group_name_H-M   'P 1'
#
loop_
_entity.id
_entity.type
_entity.pdbx_description
1 polymer ?
#
loop_
_entity_poly.entity_id
_entity_poly.type
_entity_poly.pdbx_seq_one_letter_code
_entity_poly.pdbx_strand_id
1 'polypeptide(L)'
;MAKFKTPEMSWIVQDLNQEWRRFYRQAMCIFEGPLHDKEDGVKVSYVKLWVGDKGLDVFEGFTFAQPADAKKLDIVLKKFEDYCTPHKPLADTLTLEKAIEIGRSHETNLASLKKLTKDEDLICICN
;
A
#
# COMPACT_ATOMS: atom_id res chain seq x y z
N MET A 1 -8.74 25.34 -26.05
CA MET A 1 -8.55 24.49 -24.86
C MET A 1 -8.36 25.43 -23.67
N ALA A 2 -9.07 25.23 -22.56
CA ALA A 2 -8.95 26.12 -21.42
C ALA A 2 -7.48 26.16 -20.92
N LYS A 3 -6.97 27.35 -20.64
CA LYS A 3 -5.57 27.59 -20.23
C LYS A 3 -5.41 27.30 -18.74
N PHE A 4 -5.46 26.02 -18.36
CA PHE A 4 -5.09 25.58 -17.02
C PHE A 4 -3.80 24.75 -17.09
N LYS A 5 -3.01 24.77 -16.02
CA LYS A 5 -1.82 23.92 -15.92
C LYS A 5 -2.27 22.46 -15.91
N THR A 6 -1.81 21.68 -16.87
CA THR A 6 -2.11 20.25 -16.92
C THR A 6 -1.37 19.54 -15.79
N PRO A 7 -2.01 18.57 -15.09
CA PRO A 7 -1.32 17.68 -14.19
C PRO A 7 -0.28 16.88 -14.96
N GLU A 8 0.78 16.52 -14.28
CA GLU A 8 1.84 15.69 -14.83
C GLU A 8 2.36 14.79 -13.71
N MET A 9 2.55 13.51 -14.00
CA MET A 9 3.06 12.53 -13.06
C MET A 9 4.57 12.34 -13.26
N SER A 10 5.35 12.51 -12.20
CA SER A 10 6.78 12.16 -12.23
C SER A 10 7.01 10.75 -11.70
N TRP A 11 7.50 9.86 -12.54
CA TRP A 11 7.73 8.44 -12.18
C TRP A 11 9.14 8.12 -11.68
N ILE A 12 9.98 9.14 -11.53
CA ILE A 12 11.40 9.01 -11.14
C ILE A 12 11.68 9.52 -9.72
N VAL A 13 10.63 9.94 -9.00
CA VAL A 13 10.74 10.41 -7.62
C VAL A 13 10.96 9.25 -6.66
N GLN A 14 11.54 9.56 -5.49
CA GLN A 14 11.75 8.57 -4.43
C GLN A 14 10.43 8.14 -3.77
N ASP A 15 9.53 9.08 -3.47
CA ASP A 15 8.22 8.81 -2.86
C ASP A 15 7.11 8.91 -3.91
N LEU A 16 6.84 7.78 -4.56
CA LEU A 16 5.82 7.68 -5.60
C LEU A 16 4.40 7.92 -5.06
N ASN A 17 4.12 7.58 -3.79
CA ASN A 17 2.80 7.78 -3.20
C ASN A 17 2.52 9.26 -2.96
N GLN A 18 3.48 9.99 -2.42
CA GLN A 18 3.34 11.43 -2.22
C GLN A 18 3.13 12.15 -3.56
N GLU A 19 3.86 11.74 -4.58
CA GLU A 19 3.72 12.27 -5.93
C GLU A 19 2.35 11.97 -6.54
N TRP A 20 1.86 10.73 -6.39
CA TRP A 20 0.51 10.36 -6.81
C TRP A 20 -0.54 11.23 -6.10
N ARG A 21 -0.42 11.46 -4.80
CA ARG A 21 -1.34 12.35 -4.05
C ARG A 21 -1.31 13.78 -4.60
N ARG A 22 -0.14 14.29 -4.98
CA ARG A 22 0.00 15.63 -5.59
C ARG A 22 -0.71 15.67 -6.94
N PHE A 23 -0.43 14.69 -7.80
CA PHE A 23 -1.07 14.53 -9.11
C PHE A 23 -2.59 14.43 -8.98
N TYR A 24 -3.08 13.56 -8.10
CA TYR A 24 -4.50 13.33 -7.86
C TYR A 24 -5.23 14.62 -7.48
N ARG A 25 -4.69 15.40 -6.54
CA ARG A 25 -5.30 16.70 -6.15
C ARG A 25 -5.41 17.64 -7.34
N GLN A 26 -4.38 17.73 -8.18
CA GLN A 26 -4.38 18.58 -9.37
C GLN A 26 -5.40 18.10 -10.41
N ALA A 27 -5.48 16.79 -10.66
CA ALA A 27 -6.45 16.19 -11.56
C ALA A 27 -7.88 16.43 -11.09
N MET A 28 -8.16 16.24 -9.80
CA MET A 28 -9.49 16.48 -9.23
C MET A 28 -9.91 17.93 -9.30
N CYS A 29 -9.03 18.91 -9.04
CA CYS A 29 -9.36 20.32 -9.26
C CYS A 29 -9.81 20.62 -10.70
N ILE A 30 -9.25 19.91 -11.68
CA ILE A 30 -9.62 20.07 -13.09
C ILE A 30 -10.93 19.34 -13.41
N PHE A 31 -11.11 18.13 -12.88
CA PHE A 31 -12.33 17.36 -13.04
C PHE A 31 -13.53 17.91 -12.28
N GLU A 32 -13.32 18.68 -11.22
CA GLU A 32 -14.39 19.37 -10.48
C GLU A 32 -14.64 20.79 -11.03
N GLY A 33 -13.67 21.36 -11.75
CA GLY A 33 -13.79 22.68 -12.36
C GLY A 33 -14.03 22.61 -13.87
N PRO A 34 -13.02 22.92 -14.71
CA PRO A 34 -13.20 23.08 -16.16
C PRO A 34 -13.67 21.82 -16.90
N LEU A 35 -13.52 20.62 -16.32
CA LEU A 35 -13.95 19.35 -16.92
C LEU A 35 -15.08 18.66 -16.15
N HIS A 36 -15.82 19.35 -15.28
CA HIS A 36 -16.89 18.76 -14.47
C HIS A 36 -17.97 18.04 -15.27
N ASP A 37 -18.43 18.63 -16.37
CA ASP A 37 -19.47 18.08 -17.24
C ASP A 37 -19.00 16.92 -18.15
N LYS A 38 -17.72 16.54 -18.08
CA LYS A 38 -17.21 15.43 -18.89
C LYS A 38 -17.59 14.08 -18.27
N GLU A 39 -17.97 13.15 -19.13
CA GLU A 39 -18.17 11.76 -18.73
C GLU A 39 -16.86 11.13 -18.24
N ASP A 40 -17.00 10.12 -17.38
CA ASP A 40 -15.87 9.41 -16.78
C ASP A 40 -14.89 8.85 -17.81
N GLY A 41 -15.39 8.28 -18.92
CA GLY A 41 -14.53 7.75 -19.98
C GLY A 41 -13.61 8.81 -20.60
N VAL A 42 -14.11 10.04 -20.74
CA VAL A 42 -13.32 11.18 -21.21
C VAL A 42 -12.33 11.61 -20.13
N LYS A 43 -12.75 11.68 -18.86
CA LYS A 43 -11.85 11.99 -17.73
C LYS A 43 -10.71 10.96 -17.61
N VAL A 44 -11.00 9.67 -17.78
CA VAL A 44 -9.98 8.60 -17.82
C VAL A 44 -8.99 8.81 -18.97
N SER A 45 -9.45 9.23 -20.15
CA SER A 45 -8.54 9.56 -21.26
C SER A 45 -7.60 10.74 -20.92
N TYR A 46 -8.08 11.73 -20.17
CA TYR A 46 -7.23 12.80 -19.66
C TYR A 46 -6.21 12.29 -18.64
N VAL A 47 -6.61 11.43 -17.70
CA VAL A 47 -5.67 10.80 -16.75
C VAL A 47 -4.55 10.10 -17.51
N LYS A 48 -4.89 9.29 -18.52
CA LYS A 48 -3.92 8.58 -19.38
C LYS A 48 -2.93 9.52 -20.06
N LEU A 49 -3.38 10.68 -20.55
CA LEU A 49 -2.47 11.70 -21.10
C LEU A 49 -1.52 12.27 -20.03
N TRP A 50 -2.04 12.56 -18.85
CA TRP A 50 -1.30 13.26 -17.80
C TRP A 50 -0.33 12.37 -17.01
N VAL A 51 -0.59 11.06 -16.98
CA VAL A 51 0.35 10.09 -16.40
C VAL A 51 1.53 9.78 -17.31
N GLY A 52 1.45 10.08 -18.60
CA GLY A 52 2.52 9.84 -19.58
C GLY A 52 2.79 8.37 -19.87
N ASP A 53 3.82 8.10 -20.69
CA ASP A 53 4.09 6.77 -21.27
C ASP A 53 4.24 5.67 -20.21
N LYS A 54 5.05 5.92 -19.16
CA LYS A 54 5.20 4.95 -18.07
C LYS A 54 3.89 4.69 -17.32
N GLY A 55 3.00 5.67 -17.24
CA GLY A 55 1.68 5.49 -16.66
C GLY A 55 0.73 4.69 -17.57
N LEU A 56 0.90 4.77 -18.88
CA LEU A 56 0.19 3.92 -19.84
C LEU A 56 0.62 2.46 -19.70
N ASP A 57 1.92 2.18 -19.60
CA ASP A 57 2.43 0.82 -19.36
C ASP A 57 1.84 0.22 -18.07
N VAL A 58 1.78 1.02 -17.01
CA VAL A 58 1.15 0.63 -15.74
C VAL A 58 -0.34 0.36 -15.92
N PHE A 59 -1.05 1.21 -16.67
CA PHE A 59 -2.47 1.04 -16.95
C PHE A 59 -2.75 -0.24 -17.75
N GLU A 60 -1.92 -0.56 -18.74
CA GLU A 60 -2.03 -1.79 -19.54
C GLU A 60 -1.83 -3.06 -18.69
N GLY A 61 -1.04 -2.95 -17.61
CA GLY A 61 -0.88 -4.01 -16.62
C GLY A 61 -2.07 -4.18 -15.65
N PHE A 62 -3.07 -3.31 -15.67
CA PHE A 62 -4.20 -3.41 -14.74
C PHE A 62 -5.23 -4.46 -15.16
N THR A 63 -5.53 -5.36 -14.22
CA THR A 63 -6.67 -6.26 -14.34
C THR A 63 -7.94 -5.63 -13.74
N PHE A 64 -8.97 -5.52 -14.56
CA PHE A 64 -10.30 -5.04 -14.17
C PHE A 64 -11.29 -6.20 -14.04
N ALA A 65 -12.26 -6.07 -13.13
CA ALA A 65 -13.30 -7.09 -12.96
C ALA A 65 -14.21 -7.18 -14.18
N GLN A 66 -14.56 -6.03 -14.75
CA GLN A 66 -15.28 -5.94 -16.02
C GLN A 66 -14.54 -5.01 -16.99
N PRO A 67 -14.60 -5.26 -18.31
CA PRO A 67 -14.01 -4.35 -19.30
C PRO A 67 -14.55 -2.91 -19.23
N ALA A 68 -15.80 -2.74 -18.80
CA ALA A 68 -16.42 -1.44 -18.61
C ALA A 68 -15.81 -0.63 -17.44
N ASP A 69 -15.19 -1.30 -16.46
CA ASP A 69 -14.58 -0.64 -15.30
C ASP A 69 -13.34 0.18 -15.69
N ALA A 70 -12.68 -0.18 -16.79
CA ALA A 70 -11.56 0.57 -17.35
C ALA A 70 -11.95 1.98 -17.86
N LYS A 71 -13.26 2.30 -17.88
CA LYS A 71 -13.80 3.62 -18.23
C LYS A 71 -14.38 4.39 -17.03
N LYS A 72 -14.44 3.78 -15.85
CA LYS A 72 -14.94 4.42 -14.63
C LYS A 72 -13.80 5.14 -13.93
N LEU A 73 -13.95 6.44 -13.73
CA LEU A 73 -12.85 7.28 -13.24
C LEU A 73 -12.35 6.82 -11.87
N ASP A 74 -13.27 6.57 -10.93
CA ASP A 74 -12.93 6.18 -9.57
C ASP A 74 -12.17 4.85 -9.50
N ILE A 75 -12.54 3.88 -10.34
CA ILE A 75 -11.89 2.57 -10.36
C ILE A 75 -10.47 2.69 -10.90
N VAL A 76 -10.30 3.46 -11.99
CA VAL A 76 -8.99 3.69 -12.60
C VAL A 76 -8.06 4.44 -11.64
N LEU A 77 -8.55 5.52 -11.01
CA LEU A 77 -7.76 6.28 -10.04
C LEU A 77 -7.35 5.43 -8.84
N LYS A 78 -8.26 4.58 -8.35
CA LYS A 78 -7.95 3.64 -7.26
C LYS A 78 -6.86 2.63 -7.64
N LYS A 79 -6.90 2.08 -8.85
CA LYS A 79 -5.85 1.15 -9.32
C LYS A 79 -4.47 1.80 -9.36
N PHE A 80 -4.40 3.05 -9.81
CA PHE A 80 -3.16 3.82 -9.75
C PHE A 80 -2.73 4.15 -8.33
N GLU A 81 -3.68 4.48 -7.44
CA GLU A 81 -3.39 4.71 -6.03
C GLU A 81 -2.81 3.44 -5.36
N ASP A 82 -3.42 2.28 -5.60
CA ASP A 82 -2.94 1.00 -5.11
C ASP A 82 -1.52 0.70 -5.63
N TYR A 83 -1.26 0.97 -6.91
CA TYR A 83 0.08 0.81 -7.51
C TYR A 83 1.13 1.76 -6.91
N CYS A 84 0.76 3.02 -6.69
CA CYS A 84 1.68 4.04 -6.18
C CYS A 84 1.84 3.98 -4.66
N THR A 85 0.95 3.30 -3.95
CA THR A 85 1.09 3.07 -2.52
C THR A 85 2.25 2.12 -2.29
N PRO A 86 3.25 2.49 -1.45
CA PRO A 86 4.27 1.55 -1.08
C PRO A 86 3.56 0.33 -0.50
N HIS A 87 3.71 -0.80 -1.18
CA HIS A 87 3.41 -2.07 -0.56
C HIS A 87 4.33 -2.12 0.66
N LYS A 88 3.78 -1.77 1.83
CA LYS A 88 4.31 -2.33 3.06
C LYS A 88 4.31 -3.82 2.76
N PRO A 89 5.47 -4.51 2.76
CA PRO A 89 5.41 -5.95 2.90
C PRO A 89 4.49 -6.16 4.10
N LEU A 90 3.50 -7.03 3.95
CA LEU A 90 2.55 -7.39 4.98
C LEU A 90 3.37 -7.88 6.18
N ALA A 91 3.81 -6.93 7.00
CA ALA A 91 4.81 -7.14 8.03
C ALA A 91 4.12 -7.58 9.33
N ASP A 92 3.26 -8.58 9.19
CA ASP A 92 3.17 -9.68 10.13
C ASP A 92 4.41 -10.59 10.03
N THR A 93 5.43 -10.21 9.26
CA THR A 93 6.81 -10.63 9.47
C THR A 93 7.24 -10.16 10.86
N LEU A 94 7.34 -11.10 11.80
CA LEU A 94 8.17 -11.06 13.00
C LEU A 94 9.20 -9.92 12.92
N THR A 95 8.88 -8.77 13.49
CA THR A 95 9.88 -7.73 13.69
C THR A 95 10.97 -8.34 14.56
N LEU A 96 12.22 -7.89 14.39
CA LEU A 96 13.34 -8.34 15.22
C LEU A 96 12.99 -8.26 16.72
N GLU A 97 12.19 -7.26 17.10
CA GLU A 97 11.61 -7.08 18.44
C GLU A 97 10.69 -8.24 18.86
N LYS A 98 9.71 -8.64 18.04
CA LYS A 98 8.81 -9.78 18.32
C LYS A 98 9.59 -11.10 18.38
N ALA A 99 10.60 -11.29 17.52
CA ALA A 99 11.46 -12.48 17.55
C ALA A 99 12.32 -12.54 18.82
N ILE A 100 12.88 -11.40 19.25
CA ILE A 100 13.63 -11.27 20.52
C ILE A 100 12.71 -11.54 21.72
N GLU A 101 11.47 -11.05 21.69
CA GLU A 101 10.49 -11.25 22.76
C GLU A 101 10.09 -12.73 22.93
N ILE A 102 9.82 -13.43 21.82
CA ILE A 102 9.54 -14.88 21.84
C ILE A 102 10.73 -15.66 22.40
N GLY A 103 11.96 -15.29 22.00
CA GLY A 103 13.19 -15.91 22.54
C GLY A 103 13.33 -15.74 24.05
N ARG A 104 13.13 -14.51 24.56
CA ARG A 104 13.20 -14.20 26.00
C ARG A 104 12.12 -14.92 26.82
N SER A 105 10.91 -15.06 26.27
CA SER A 105 9.82 -15.79 26.92
C SER A 105 10.16 -17.28 27.10
N HIS A 106 10.74 -17.91 26.08
CA HIS A 106 11.14 -19.32 26.15
C HIS A 106 12.22 -19.58 27.21
N GLU A 107 13.24 -18.73 27.31
CA GLU A 107 14.29 -18.85 28.34
C GLU A 107 13.74 -18.71 29.76
N THR A 108 12.83 -17.77 29.97
CA THR A 108 12.19 -17.55 31.28
C THR A 108 11.34 -18.74 31.70
N ASN A 109 10.57 -19.30 30.76
CA ASN A 109 9.74 -20.48 31.03
C ASN A 109 10.58 -21.72 31.32
N LEU A 110 11.67 -21.95 30.58
CA LEU A 110 12.61 -23.06 30.84
C LEU A 110 13.29 -22.93 32.21
N ALA A 111 13.68 -21.72 32.60
CA ALA A 111 14.29 -21.49 33.91
C ALA A 111 13.31 -21.79 35.05
N SER A 112 12.03 -21.46 34.87
CA SER A 112 10.96 -21.79 35.83
C SER A 112 10.71 -23.30 35.92
N LEU A 113 10.64 -24.01 34.78
CA LEU A 113 10.47 -25.48 34.77
C LEU A 113 11.63 -26.20 35.46
N LYS A 114 12.88 -25.79 35.21
CA LYS A 114 14.06 -26.39 35.85
C LYS A 114 14.12 -26.19 37.37
N LYS A 115 13.47 -25.16 37.90
CA LYS A 115 13.38 -24.95 39.36
C LYS A 115 12.39 -25.94 39.98
N LEU A 116 11.22 -26.08 39.37
CA LEU A 116 10.19 -27.00 39.84
C LEU A 116 10.67 -28.46 39.84
N THR A 117 11.42 -28.89 38.83
CA THR A 117 11.98 -30.25 38.79
C THR A 117 13.03 -30.50 39.87
N LYS A 118 13.77 -29.48 40.29
CA LYS A 118 14.76 -29.61 41.38
C LYS A 118 14.10 -29.70 42.75
N ASP A 119 12.93 -29.08 42.91
CA ASP A 119 12.17 -29.14 44.15
C ASP A 119 11.48 -30.51 44.33
N GLU A 120 11.12 -31.19 43.23
CA GLU A 120 10.59 -32.57 43.27
C GLU A 120 11.65 -33.61 43.71
N ASP A 121 12.91 -33.42 43.31
CA ASP A 121 14.03 -34.29 43.74
C ASP A 121 14.33 -34.16 45.25
N LEU A 122 14.04 -33.01 45.87
CA LEU A 122 14.19 -32.78 47.31
C LEU A 122 13.07 -33.43 48.14
N ILE A 123 11.87 -33.61 47.57
CA ILE A 123 10.72 -34.22 48.25
C ILE A 123 10.87 -35.75 48.33
N CYS A 124 11.51 -36.38 47.33
CA CYS A 124 11.70 -37.84 47.29
C CYS A 124 12.78 -38.38 48.25
N ILE A 125 13.60 -37.53 48.89
CA ILE A 125 14.68 -37.95 49.79
C ILE A 125 14.21 -38.06 51.26
N CYS A 126 12.98 -37.64 51.58
CA CYS A 126 12.46 -37.57 52.95
C CYS A 126 11.44 -38.66 53.34
N ASN A 127 11.42 -39.83 52.68
CA ASN A 127 10.52 -40.94 53.04
C ASN A 127 11.28 -42.24 53.30
#